data_AF-A0A7S0MNF7-F1
#
_entry.id   AF-A0A7S0MNF7-F1
#
_cell.length_a   1.000
_cell.length_b   1.000
_cell.length_c   1.000
_cell.angle_alpha   90.00
_cell.angle_beta   90.00
_cell.angle_gamma   90.00
#
_symmetry.space_group_name_H-M   'P 1'
#
loop_
_entity.id
_entity.type
_entity.pdbx_description
1 polymer ?
#
loop_
_entity_poly.entity_id
_entity_poly.type
_entity_poly.pdbx_seq_one_letter_code
_entity_poly.pdbx_strand_id
1 'polypeptide(L)'
;TEIMFGETLGLPLECFRDTVSQVYIPSISIQGSWGKCTPQQAKDYSTTVEKFGNFLDFAVSSFQNEIELAVPDPKYRNIEDKPSAWARAAADNEMVLHFENVVDSWCILIERLLTNLEKGRNDSDEAGPDTEYELWKKRMGTFNNLAEQLKKKESKLILGVLVISKSKSMKKWK
;
A
#
# COMPACT_ATOMS: atom_id res chain seq x y z
N THR A 1 -40.71 -15.42 -0.73
CA THR A 1 -39.59 -14.71 -0.08
C THR A 1 -38.32 -15.35 -0.57
N GLU A 2 -37.59 -14.70 -1.47
CA GLU A 2 -36.26 -15.18 -1.84
C GLU A 2 -35.32 -14.94 -0.67
N ILE A 3 -34.73 -16.02 -0.18
CA ILE A 3 -33.72 -15.99 0.86
C ILE A 3 -32.39 -16.20 0.15
N MET A 4 -31.55 -15.17 0.13
CA MET A 4 -30.18 -15.26 -0.37
C MET A 4 -29.28 -15.67 0.79
N PHE A 5 -28.49 -16.71 0.60
CA PHE A 5 -27.47 -17.18 1.54
C PHE A 5 -26.16 -17.38 0.80
N GLY A 6 -25.04 -17.16 1.49
CA GLY A 6 -23.70 -17.31 0.92
C GLY A 6 -22.64 -17.23 2.01
N GLU A 7 -21.48 -17.81 1.74
CA GLU A 7 -20.30 -17.79 2.60
C GLU A 7 -19.21 -16.97 1.93
N THR A 8 -18.62 -16.02 2.65
CA THR A 8 -17.49 -15.22 2.17
C THR A 8 -16.20 -15.76 2.78
N LEU A 9 -15.28 -16.25 1.94
CA LEU A 9 -13.99 -16.81 2.36
C LEU A 9 -12.87 -15.82 2.05
N GLY A 10 -12.18 -15.29 3.06
CA GLY A 10 -11.04 -14.37 2.90
C GLY A 10 -11.33 -12.93 3.32
N LEU A 11 -10.47 -11.99 2.89
CA LEU A 11 -10.68 -10.57 3.18
C LEU A 11 -11.91 -10.04 2.41
N PRO A 12 -12.80 -9.25 3.03
CA PRO A 12 -14.06 -8.83 2.40
C PRO A 12 -13.89 -8.17 1.03
N LEU A 13 -12.81 -7.41 0.83
CA LEU A 13 -12.52 -6.73 -0.43
C LEU A 13 -12.06 -7.71 -1.53
N GLU A 14 -11.29 -8.75 -1.18
CA GLU A 14 -10.87 -9.80 -2.10
C GLU A 14 -12.05 -10.65 -2.54
N CYS A 15 -12.89 -11.07 -1.59
CA CYS A 15 -14.12 -11.81 -1.89
C CYS A 15 -15.01 -11.00 -2.83
N PHE A 16 -15.16 -9.70 -2.57
CA PHE A 16 -16.00 -8.83 -3.38
C PHE A 16 -15.42 -8.64 -4.79
N ARG A 17 -14.10 -8.41 -4.91
CA ARG A 17 -13.40 -8.39 -6.20
C ARG A 17 -13.66 -9.69 -6.95
N ASP A 18 -13.41 -10.84 -6.32
CA ASP A 18 -13.57 -12.15 -6.97
C ASP A 18 -15.01 -12.37 -7.42
N THR A 19 -15.99 -12.00 -6.59
CA THR A 19 -17.41 -12.11 -6.93
C THR A 19 -17.76 -11.22 -8.13
N VAL A 20 -17.29 -9.98 -8.17
CA VAL A 20 -17.54 -9.07 -9.29
C VAL A 20 -16.85 -9.56 -10.58
N SER A 21 -15.57 -9.92 -10.51
CA SER A 21 -14.76 -10.30 -11.66
C SER A 21 -15.10 -11.68 -12.23
N GLN A 22 -15.39 -12.65 -11.37
CA GLN A 22 -15.57 -14.05 -11.77
C GLN A 22 -17.04 -14.45 -11.94
N VAL A 23 -17.98 -13.74 -11.29
CA VAL A 23 -19.42 -14.07 -11.36
C VAL A 23 -20.19 -13.00 -12.10
N TYR A 24 -20.18 -11.75 -11.62
CA TYR A 24 -21.07 -10.73 -12.16
C TYR A 24 -20.68 -10.23 -13.55
N ILE A 25 -19.40 -9.92 -13.80
CA ILE A 25 -18.95 -9.48 -15.14
C ILE A 25 -19.27 -10.53 -16.22
N PRO A 26 -18.92 -11.83 -16.06
CA PRO A 26 -19.29 -12.87 -17.03
C PRO A 26 -20.80 -13.05 -17.18
N SER A 27 -21.57 -12.95 -16.09
CA SER A 27 -23.03 -13.08 -16.15
C SER A 27 -23.66 -11.94 -16.96
N ILE A 28 -23.15 -10.72 -16.76
CA ILE A 28 -23.61 -9.52 -17.45
C ILE A 28 -23.23 -9.56 -18.95
N SER A 29 -22.05 -10.08 -19.29
CA SER A 29 -21.57 -10.11 -20.68
C SER A 29 -22.34 -11.11 -21.56
N ILE A 30 -22.81 -12.22 -20.99
CA ILE A 30 -23.60 -13.25 -21.71
C ILE A 30 -25.10 -12.91 -21.70
N GLN A 31 -25.54 -11.94 -20.89
CA GLN A 31 -26.94 -11.58 -20.79
C GLN A 31 -27.48 -10.96 -22.09
N GLY A 32 -28.33 -11.72 -22.79
CA GLY A 32 -28.94 -11.31 -24.06
C GLY A 32 -30.19 -10.44 -23.93
N SER A 33 -30.88 -10.45 -22.78
CA SER A 33 -32.11 -9.68 -22.56
C SER A 33 -31.95 -8.67 -21.43
N TRP A 34 -32.15 -7.40 -21.75
CA TRP A 34 -32.04 -6.28 -20.82
C TRP A 34 -33.38 -5.60 -20.53
N GLY A 35 -34.49 -6.29 -20.82
CA GLY A 35 -35.84 -5.80 -20.58
C GLY A 35 -36.14 -4.49 -21.33
N LYS A 36 -36.31 -3.40 -20.57
CA LYS A 36 -36.66 -2.07 -21.10
C LYS A 36 -35.43 -1.22 -21.48
N CYS A 37 -34.21 -1.70 -21.21
CA CYS A 37 -33.01 -0.95 -21.55
C CYS A 37 -32.77 -0.96 -23.06
N THR A 38 -32.30 0.17 -23.58
CA THR A 38 -31.80 0.22 -24.96
C THR A 38 -30.48 -0.53 -25.08
N PRO A 39 -30.09 -0.97 -26.30
CA PRO A 39 -28.79 -1.59 -26.52
C PRO A 39 -27.61 -0.73 -26.05
N GLN A 40 -27.74 0.61 -26.16
CA GLN A 40 -26.71 1.54 -25.69
C GLN A 40 -26.61 1.55 -24.17
N GLN A 41 -27.75 1.59 -23.45
CA GLN A 41 -27.75 1.56 -21.99
C GLN A 41 -27.19 0.25 -21.43
N ALA A 42 -27.50 -0.88 -22.07
CA ALA A 42 -26.93 -2.18 -21.73
C ALA A 42 -25.40 -2.17 -21.89
N LYS A 43 -24.91 -1.65 -23.03
CA LYS A 43 -23.47 -1.54 -23.31
C LYS A 43 -22.77 -0.63 -22.30
N ASP A 44 -23.32 0.55 -22.02
CA ASP A 44 -22.73 1.51 -21.09
C ASP A 44 -22.63 0.92 -19.68
N TYR A 45 -23.67 0.23 -19.22
CA TYR A 45 -23.66 -0.46 -17.93
C TYR A 45 -22.59 -1.55 -17.87
N SER A 46 -22.49 -2.42 -18.90
CA SER A 46 -21.44 -3.45 -18.95
C SER A 46 -20.04 -2.83 -18.87
N THR A 47 -19.79 -1.75 -19.61
CA THR A 47 -18.52 -1.01 -19.53
C THR A 47 -18.28 -0.40 -18.14
N THR A 48 -19.32 0.12 -17.48
CA THR A 48 -19.19 0.63 -16.10
C THR A 48 -18.84 -0.48 -15.11
N VAL A 49 -19.45 -1.67 -15.24
CA VAL A 49 -19.18 -2.79 -14.34
C VAL A 49 -17.78 -3.35 -14.57
N GLU A 50 -17.29 -3.42 -15.82
CA GLU A 50 -15.90 -3.78 -16.12
C GLU A 50 -14.90 -2.78 -15.50
N LYS A 51 -15.15 -1.48 -15.65
CA LYS A 51 -14.34 -0.42 -14.99
C LYS A 51 -14.35 -0.56 -13.47
N PHE A 52 -15.49 -0.92 -12.90
CA PHE A 52 -15.61 -1.16 -11.46
C PHE A 52 -14.83 -2.40 -11.00
N GLY A 53 -14.85 -3.49 -11.77
CA GLY A 53 -13.99 -4.66 -11.53
C GLY A 53 -12.50 -4.30 -11.53
N ASN A 54 -12.05 -3.57 -12.55
CA ASN A 54 -10.66 -3.08 -12.63
C ASN A 54 -10.28 -2.19 -11.43
N PHE A 55 -11.21 -1.36 -10.96
CA PHE A 55 -11.01 -0.56 -9.75
C PHE A 55 -10.88 -1.44 -8.49
N LEU A 56 -11.64 -2.52 -8.37
CA LEU A 56 -11.53 -3.47 -7.25
C LEU A 56 -10.20 -4.23 -7.30
N ASP A 57 -9.72 -4.63 -8.48
CA ASP A 57 -8.39 -5.22 -8.65
C ASP A 57 -7.27 -4.23 -8.23
N PHE A 58 -7.42 -2.96 -8.61
CA PHE A 58 -6.55 -1.91 -8.14
C PHE A 58 -6.61 -1.75 -6.61
N ALA A 59 -7.79 -1.74 -6.01
CA ALA A 59 -7.97 -1.58 -4.57
C ALA A 59 -7.35 -2.76 -3.80
N VAL A 60 -7.66 -4.00 -4.19
CA VAL A 60 -7.06 -5.22 -3.61
C VAL A 60 -5.54 -5.19 -3.74
N SER A 61 -5.00 -4.90 -4.93
CA SER A 61 -3.55 -4.85 -5.12
C SER A 61 -2.87 -3.68 -4.39
N SER A 62 -3.59 -2.58 -4.14
CA SER A 62 -3.09 -1.47 -3.33
C SER A 62 -3.04 -1.82 -1.84
N PHE A 63 -3.98 -2.62 -1.35
CA PHE A 63 -3.99 -3.15 0.01
C PHE A 63 -3.00 -4.31 0.22
N GLN A 64 -2.85 -5.21 -0.76
CA GLN A 64 -1.88 -6.32 -0.69
C GLN A 64 -0.42 -5.85 -0.84
N ASN A 65 -0.19 -4.66 -1.42
CA ASN A 65 1.11 -4.00 -1.44
C ASN A 65 1.25 -2.99 -0.29
N GLU A 66 0.74 -3.29 0.91
CA GLU A 66 1.04 -2.46 2.07
C GLU A 66 2.54 -2.54 2.36
N ILE A 67 3.28 -1.59 1.79
CA ILE A 67 4.70 -1.45 2.02
C ILE A 67 4.87 -1.02 3.46
N GLU A 68 5.20 -1.98 4.32
CA GLU A 68 5.43 -1.72 5.73
C GLU A 68 6.91 -1.45 6.00
N LEU A 69 7.15 -0.37 6.74
CA LEU A 69 8.43 -0.09 7.36
C LEU A 69 8.68 -1.10 8.47
N ALA A 70 9.90 -1.64 8.51
CA ALA A 70 10.32 -2.51 9.59
C ALA A 70 10.13 -1.80 10.94
N VAL A 71 9.49 -2.49 11.87
CA VAL A 71 9.31 -2.03 13.24
C VAL A 71 10.43 -2.55 14.14
N PRO A 72 10.80 -1.83 15.22
CA PRO A 72 11.84 -2.31 16.11
C PRO A 72 11.38 -3.57 16.86
N ASP A 73 12.30 -4.32 17.45
CA ASP A 73 11.95 -5.51 18.23
C ASP A 73 11.04 -5.15 19.40
N PRO A 74 10.12 -6.03 19.83
CA PRO A 74 9.20 -5.76 20.94
C PRO A 74 9.88 -5.24 22.21
N LYS A 75 11.10 -5.71 22.51
CA LYS A 75 11.92 -5.26 23.65
C LYS A 75 12.28 -3.77 23.61
N TYR A 76 12.28 -3.15 22.43
CA TYR A 76 12.67 -1.75 22.20
C TYR A 76 11.48 -0.81 21.92
N ARG A 77 10.23 -1.32 21.90
CA ARG A 77 9.03 -0.52 21.56
C ARG A 77 8.52 0.34 22.72
N ASN A 78 8.77 -0.08 23.96
CA ASN A 78 8.16 0.51 25.15
C ASN A 78 9.05 1.58 25.82
N ILE A 79 9.66 2.45 25.01
CA ILE A 79 10.44 3.59 25.52
C ILE A 79 9.50 4.78 25.72
N GLU A 80 9.62 5.44 26.87
CA GLU A 80 8.86 6.66 27.15
C GLU A 80 9.20 7.76 26.15
N ASP A 81 8.19 8.51 25.73
CA ASP A 81 8.35 9.66 24.84
C ASP A 81 8.82 10.88 25.63
N LYS A 82 10.06 10.83 26.14
CA LYS A 82 10.70 11.88 26.93
C LYS A 82 12.18 12.01 26.58
N PRO A 83 12.75 13.23 26.57
CA PRO A 83 14.16 13.45 26.22
C PRO A 83 15.15 12.61 27.05
N SER A 84 14.88 12.41 28.35
CA SER A 84 15.74 11.62 29.23
C SER A 84 15.72 10.12 28.90
N ALA A 85 14.57 9.59 28.49
CA ALA A 85 14.44 8.20 28.06
C ALA A 85 15.16 7.96 26.72
N TRP A 86 15.04 8.91 25.79
CA TRP A 86 15.73 8.85 24.51
C TRP A 86 17.24 8.99 24.66
N ALA A 87 17.72 9.84 25.58
CA ALA A 87 19.14 9.95 25.88
C ALA A 87 19.72 8.64 26.46
N ARG A 88 18.95 7.94 27.30
CA ARG A 88 19.35 6.62 27.82
C ARG A 88 19.41 5.58 26.70
N ALA A 89 18.40 5.55 25.83
CA ALA A 89 18.38 4.69 24.65
C ALA A 89 19.56 4.96 23.71
N ALA A 90 19.92 6.24 23.52
CA ALA A 90 21.05 6.65 22.69
C ALA A 90 22.43 6.27 23.27
N ALA A 91 22.51 5.99 24.58
CA ALA A 91 23.71 5.50 25.23
C ALA A 91 23.82 3.96 25.21
N ASP A 92 22.76 3.25 24.81
CA ASP A 92 22.75 1.80 24.65
C ASP A 92 23.19 1.41 23.24
N ASN A 93 24.41 0.90 23.13
CA ASN A 93 25.00 0.53 21.84
C ASN A 93 24.25 -0.61 21.13
N GLU A 94 23.66 -1.57 21.86
CA GLU A 94 22.91 -2.67 21.24
C GLU A 94 21.62 -2.15 20.63
N MET A 95 20.93 -1.27 21.36
CA MET A 95 19.71 -0.63 20.89
C MET A 95 19.96 0.31 19.70
N VAL A 96 21.01 1.12 19.77
CA VAL A 96 21.40 2.01 18.66
C VAL A 96 21.71 1.18 17.41
N LEU A 97 22.48 0.11 17.53
CA LEU A 97 22.78 -0.78 16.40
C LEU A 97 21.51 -1.42 15.81
N HIS A 98 20.57 -1.83 16.67
CA HIS A 98 19.26 -2.33 16.21
C HIS A 98 18.50 -1.28 15.40
N PHE A 99 18.43 -0.05 15.92
CA PHE A 99 17.77 1.06 15.23
C PHE A 99 18.46 1.44 13.92
N GLU A 100 19.80 1.37 13.85
CA GLU A 100 20.56 1.56 12.61
C GLU A 100 20.14 0.53 11.54
N ASN A 101 20.09 -0.75 11.89
CA ASN A 101 19.66 -1.81 10.97
C ASN A 101 18.22 -1.60 10.47
N VAL A 102 17.33 -1.16 11.35
CA VAL A 102 15.94 -0.84 10.99
C VAL A 102 15.90 0.31 9.98
N VAL A 103 16.60 1.42 10.23
CA VAL A 103 16.64 2.56 9.29
C VAL A 103 17.32 2.19 7.97
N ASP A 104 18.39 1.41 7.99
CA ASP A 104 19.04 0.94 6.76
C ASP A 104 18.11 0.07 5.92
N SER A 105 17.28 -0.77 6.56
CA SER A 105 16.23 -1.53 5.86
C SER A 105 15.19 -0.61 5.20
N TRP A 106 14.84 0.51 5.84
CA TRP A 106 13.94 1.51 5.26
C TRP A 106 14.57 2.18 4.04
N CYS A 107 15.84 2.55 4.13
CA CYS A 107 16.58 3.11 2.99
C CYS A 107 16.58 2.15 1.79
N ILE A 108 16.90 0.87 2.01
CA ILE A 108 16.90 -0.16 0.95
C ILE A 108 15.50 -0.31 0.33
N LEU A 109 14.46 -0.32 1.17
CA LEU A 109 13.09 -0.44 0.71
C LEU A 109 12.68 0.76 -0.16
N ILE A 110 12.97 1.97 0.29
CA ILE A 110 12.65 3.22 -0.42
C ILE A 110 13.45 3.32 -1.73
N GLU A 111 14.75 3.00 -1.71
CA GLU A 111 15.59 2.95 -2.91
C GLU A 111 15.02 1.97 -3.95
N ARG A 112 14.67 0.75 -3.53
CA ARG A 112 14.05 -0.26 -4.40
C ARG A 112 12.76 0.25 -5.00
N LEU A 113 11.96 0.97 -4.22
CA LEU A 113 10.72 1.56 -4.72
C LEU A 113 11.01 2.60 -5.79
N LEU A 114 11.87 3.56 -5.50
CA LEU A 114 12.28 4.59 -6.47
C LEU A 114 12.78 3.95 -7.78
N THR A 115 13.63 2.92 -7.73
CA THR A 115 14.11 2.21 -8.93
C THR A 115 13.00 1.49 -9.69
N ASN A 116 12.07 0.82 -8.99
CA ASN A 116 10.91 0.19 -9.64
C ASN A 116 10.00 1.22 -10.32
N LEU A 117 9.91 2.42 -9.75
CA LEU A 117 9.16 3.54 -10.34
C LEU A 117 9.83 4.10 -11.59
N GLU A 118 11.16 4.17 -11.62
CA GLU A 118 11.90 4.62 -12.81
C GLU A 118 11.75 3.62 -13.99
N LYS A 119 11.82 2.31 -13.72
CA LYS A 119 11.65 1.28 -14.75
C LYS A 119 10.27 1.29 -15.39
N GLY A 120 9.21 1.38 -14.59
CA GLY A 120 7.83 1.43 -15.12
C GLY A 120 7.51 2.68 -15.94
N ARG A 121 8.37 3.73 -15.91
CA ARG A 121 8.26 4.90 -16.79
C ARG A 121 9.00 4.73 -18.12
N ASN A 122 10.03 3.88 -18.15
CA ASN A 122 10.77 3.60 -19.38
C ASN A 122 10.07 2.51 -20.22
N ASP A 123 9.34 1.60 -19.57
CA ASP A 123 8.54 0.59 -20.27
C ASP A 123 7.18 1.15 -20.80
N SER A 124 6.89 2.43 -20.54
CA SER A 124 5.61 3.09 -20.86
C SER A 124 5.64 3.98 -22.10
N ASP A 125 6.67 3.89 -22.96
CA ASP A 125 6.72 4.64 -24.23
C ASP A 125 5.59 4.27 -25.21
N GLU A 126 4.84 3.18 -24.96
CA GLU A 126 3.59 2.79 -25.64
C GLU A 126 2.30 3.05 -24.82
N ALA A 127 2.40 3.61 -23.62
CA ALA A 127 1.27 3.75 -22.70
C ALA A 127 0.48 5.05 -22.92
N GLY A 128 -0.85 4.94 -22.97
CA GLY A 128 -1.75 6.10 -23.10
C GLY A 128 -1.97 6.86 -21.77
N PRO A 129 -2.60 8.05 -21.82
CA PRO A 129 -2.79 8.94 -20.65
C PRO A 129 -3.47 8.28 -19.43
N ASP A 130 -4.41 7.37 -19.66
CA ASP A 130 -5.12 6.67 -18.59
C ASP A 130 -4.20 5.71 -17.83
N THR A 131 -3.26 5.05 -18.52
CA THR A 131 -2.28 4.16 -17.92
C THR A 131 -1.29 4.94 -17.05
N GLU A 132 -0.84 6.11 -17.53
CA GLU A 132 0.02 6.99 -16.73
C GLU A 132 -0.70 7.48 -15.46
N TYR A 133 -1.95 7.91 -15.59
CA TYR A 133 -2.76 8.39 -14.46
C TYR A 133 -2.88 7.34 -13.35
N GLU A 134 -3.25 6.11 -13.69
CA GLU A 134 -3.39 5.04 -12.68
C GLU A 134 -2.05 4.68 -12.04
N LEU A 135 -0.96 4.71 -12.81
CA LEU A 135 0.40 4.54 -12.30
C LEU A 135 0.78 5.66 -11.31
N TRP A 136 0.47 6.92 -11.60
CA TRP A 136 0.70 8.04 -10.67
C TRP A 136 -0.14 7.95 -9.41
N LYS A 137 -1.42 7.58 -9.55
CA LYS A 137 -2.32 7.37 -8.44
C LYS A 137 -1.83 6.26 -7.50
N LYS A 138 -1.36 5.13 -8.05
CA LYS A 138 -0.73 4.05 -7.28
C LYS A 138 0.49 4.55 -6.52
N ARG A 139 1.40 5.26 -7.20
CA ARG A 139 2.62 5.83 -6.62
C ARG A 139 2.32 6.74 -5.44
N MET A 140 1.38 7.65 -5.63
CA MET A 140 0.99 8.60 -4.59
C MET A 140 0.42 7.87 -3.36
N GLY A 141 -0.41 6.84 -3.57
CA GLY A 141 -0.91 5.98 -2.49
C GLY A 141 0.21 5.34 -1.69
N THR A 142 1.20 4.75 -2.36
CA THR A 142 2.37 4.14 -1.71
C THR A 142 3.17 5.14 -0.87
N PHE A 143 3.50 6.32 -1.42
CA PHE A 143 4.27 7.32 -0.68
C PHE A 143 3.50 7.92 0.49
N ASN A 144 2.19 8.14 0.34
CA ASN A 144 1.36 8.61 1.45
C ASN A 144 1.33 7.59 2.59
N ASN A 145 1.21 6.30 2.29
CA ASN A 145 1.26 5.25 3.30
C ASN A 145 2.61 5.25 4.05
N LEU A 146 3.74 5.28 3.32
CA LEU A 146 5.07 5.37 3.92
C LEU A 146 5.22 6.60 4.82
N ALA A 147 4.73 7.77 4.37
CA ALA A 147 4.76 8.99 5.15
C ALA A 147 3.94 8.89 6.44
N GLU A 148 2.76 8.25 6.41
CA GLU A 148 1.96 7.98 7.61
C GLU A 148 2.65 7.02 8.57
N GLN A 149 3.33 5.99 8.07
CA GLN A 149 4.10 5.07 8.91
C GLN A 149 5.27 5.77 9.61
N LEU A 150 5.94 6.71 8.96
CA LEU A 150 7.01 7.51 9.58
C LEU A 150 6.50 8.46 10.68
N LYS A 151 5.20 8.79 10.68
CA LYS A 151 4.58 9.60 11.74
C LYS A 151 4.24 8.79 12.99
N LYS A 152 4.24 7.45 12.91
CA LYS A 152 3.97 6.55 14.05
C LYS A 152 5.01 6.74 15.15
N LYS A 153 4.63 6.41 16.38
CA LYS A 153 5.43 6.63 17.59
C LYS A 153 6.77 5.89 17.51
N GLU A 154 6.75 4.64 17.04
CA GLU A 154 7.94 3.80 16.92
C GLU A 154 8.96 4.40 15.94
N SER A 155 8.48 4.90 14.80
CA SER A 155 9.34 5.52 13.78
C SER A 155 10.02 6.79 14.29
N LYS A 156 9.26 7.65 15.00
CA LYS A 156 9.79 8.86 15.64
C LYS A 156 10.82 8.54 16.72
N LEU A 157 10.57 7.50 17.53
CA LEU A 157 11.49 7.03 18.56
C LEU A 157 12.83 6.61 17.95
N ILE A 158 12.81 5.74 16.94
CA ILE A 158 14.02 5.26 16.24
C ILE A 158 14.84 6.45 15.74
N LEU A 159 14.22 7.33 14.95
CA LEU A 159 14.90 8.48 14.35
C LEU A 159 15.42 9.45 15.41
N GLY A 160 14.65 9.69 16.47
CA GLY A 160 15.04 10.56 17.58
C GLY A 160 16.27 10.05 18.33
N VAL A 161 16.29 8.76 18.67
CA VAL A 161 17.41 8.12 19.35
C VAL A 161 18.67 8.14 18.48
N LEU A 162 18.56 7.83 17.18
CA LEU A 162 19.71 7.85 16.26
C LEU A 162 20.27 9.25 16.02
N VAL A 163 19.44 10.29 16.05
CA VAL A 163 19.91 11.69 16.00
C VAL A 163 20.71 12.04 17.25
N ILE A 164 20.23 11.65 18.43
CA ILE A 164 20.91 11.93 19.70
C ILE A 164 22.23 11.17 19.80
N SER A 165 22.27 9.90 19.37
CA SER A 165 23.49 9.08 19.36
C SER A 165 24.50 9.50 18.28
N LYS A 166 24.12 10.42 17.39
CA LYS A 166 24.92 10.88 16.23
C LYS A 166 25.30 9.72 15.31
N SER A 167 24.37 8.78 15.13
CA SER A 167 24.53 7.62 14.24
C SER A 167 24.91 8.04 12.82
N LYS A 168 25.76 7.23 12.17
CA LYS A 168 26.16 7.44 10.78
C LYS A 168 25.04 7.12 9.79
N SER A 169 24.13 6.20 10.12
CA SER A 169 22.99 5.83 9.25
C SER A 169 22.05 7.01 9.02
N MET A 170 22.01 7.98 9.94
CA MET A 170 21.27 9.23 9.76
C MET A 170 21.80 10.12 8.62
N LYS A 171 23.02 9.89 8.12
CA LYS A 171 23.53 10.56 6.91
C LYS A 171 22.91 10.01 5.64
N LYS A 172 22.61 8.71 5.60
CA LYS A 172 21.96 8.05 4.46
C LYS A 172 20.46 8.34 4.44
N TRP A 173 19.84 8.40 5.61
CA TRP A 173 18.40 8.65 5.77
C TRP A 173 17.95 10.05 5.37
N LYS A 174 18.79 11.07 5.61
CA LYS A 174 18.50 12.48 5.29
C LYS A 174 18.75 12.79 3.82
#